data_AF-A0A6P0XXR8-F1
#
_entry.id   AF-A0A6P0XXR8-F1
#
_cell.length_a   1.000
_cell.length_b   1.000
_cell.length_c   1.000
_cell.angle_alpha   90.00
_cell.angle_beta   90.00
_cell.angle_gamma   90.00
#
_symmetry.space_group_name_H-M   'P 1'
#
loop_
_entity.id
_entity.type
_entity.pdbx_description
1 polymer ?
#
loop_
_entity_poly.entity_id
_entity_poly.type
_entity_poly.pdbx_seq_one_letter_code
_entity_poly.pdbx_strand_id
1 'polypeptide(L)'
;MTFGKNKNGIDKTIIIYNSKLTLSQIPLETYQYIVNGKSALEWVIERYKITKDKNSEIVNNPNNWSEDSRYIVNLVKRIVRVSLETVKIVNNLPALNERK
;
A
#
# COMPACT_ATOMS: atom_id res chain seq x y z
N MET A 1 -5.39 8.70 2.41
CA MET A 1 -5.78 7.30 2.69
C MET A 1 -5.39 6.95 4.12
N THR A 2 -6.19 6.13 4.80
CA THR A 2 -5.87 5.57 6.13
C THR A 2 -6.46 4.18 6.25
N PHE A 3 -5.98 3.37 7.20
CA PHE A 3 -6.66 2.13 7.55
C PHE A 3 -8.03 2.39 8.16
N GLY A 4 -8.94 1.42 7.99
CA GLY A 4 -10.19 1.37 8.73
C GLY A 4 -9.95 1.16 10.22
N LYS A 5 -11.00 1.32 11.01
CA LYS A 5 -11.01 1.03 12.45
C LYS A 5 -12.20 0.14 12.78
N ASN A 6 -12.00 -0.79 13.70
CA ASN A 6 -13.06 -1.60 14.28
C ASN A 6 -12.95 -1.57 15.81
N LYS A 7 -13.80 -2.33 16.52
CA LYS A 7 -13.83 -2.36 18.00
C LYS A 7 -12.49 -2.75 18.63
N ASN A 8 -11.63 -3.44 17.89
CA ASN A 8 -10.35 -3.98 18.34
C ASN A 8 -9.14 -3.14 17.86
N GLY A 9 -9.37 -1.98 17.23
CA GLY A 9 -8.31 -1.09 16.78
C GLY A 9 -8.25 -0.94 15.26
N ILE A 10 -7.02 -0.93 14.71
CA ILE A 10 -6.78 -0.73 13.28
C ILE A 10 -7.21 -1.98 12.50
N ASP A 11 -8.07 -1.79 11.50
CA ASP A 11 -8.50 -2.85 10.60
C ASP A 11 -7.74 -2.77 9.27
N LYS A 12 -6.74 -3.62 9.12
CA LYS A 12 -5.90 -3.69 7.91
C LYS A 12 -6.62 -4.32 6.71
N THR A 13 -7.82 -4.86 6.87
CA THR A 13 -8.61 -5.35 5.73
C THR A 13 -9.36 -4.23 5.01
N ILE A 14 -9.32 -3.01 5.55
CA ILE A 14 -10.05 -1.84 5.08
C ILE A 14 -9.08 -0.66 4.87
N ILE A 15 -9.15 -0.02 3.70
CA ILE A 15 -8.52 1.26 3.42
C ILE A 15 -9.62 2.29 3.14
N ILE A 16 -9.65 3.34 3.95
CA ILE A 16 -10.43 4.55 3.68
C ILE A 16 -9.61 5.38 2.68
N TYR A 17 -10.04 5.40 1.42
CA TYR A 17 -9.32 6.13 0.38
C TYR A 17 -9.54 7.64 0.54
N ASN A 18 -10.81 8.03 0.60
CA ASN A 18 -11.28 9.39 0.88
C ASN A 18 -12.69 9.32 1.53
N SER A 19 -13.39 10.46 1.66
CA SER A 19 -14.73 10.53 2.28
C SER A 19 -15.84 9.80 1.52
N LYS A 20 -15.60 9.39 0.27
CA LYS A 20 -16.60 8.76 -0.61
C LYS A 20 -16.24 7.34 -1.03
N LEU A 21 -14.99 6.92 -0.82
CA LEU A 21 -14.48 5.65 -1.31
C LEU A 21 -13.72 4.90 -0.23
N THR A 22 -14.13 3.66 -0.03
CA THR A 22 -13.51 2.69 0.88
C THR A 22 -13.21 1.42 0.10
N LEU A 23 -11.99 0.91 0.24
CA LEU A 23 -11.56 -0.38 -0.28
C LEU A 23 -11.61 -1.39 0.88
N SER A 24 -12.39 -2.44 0.75
CA SER A 24 -12.52 -3.49 1.76
C SER A 24 -12.00 -4.83 1.24
N GLN A 25 -11.95 -5.82 2.13
CA GLN A 25 -11.55 -7.20 1.81
C GLN A 25 -10.11 -7.30 1.28
N ILE A 26 -9.21 -6.44 1.78
CA ILE A 26 -7.78 -6.56 1.49
C ILE A 26 -7.22 -7.76 2.26
N PRO A 27 -6.65 -8.78 1.58
CA PRO A 27 -6.10 -9.94 2.27
C PRO A 27 -4.94 -9.54 3.17
N LEU A 28 -4.88 -10.07 4.40
CA LEU A 28 -3.83 -9.72 5.37
C LEU A 28 -2.42 -10.16 4.91
N GLU A 29 -2.33 -11.20 4.08
CA GLU A 29 -1.08 -11.64 3.46
C GLU A 29 -0.41 -10.55 2.60
N THR A 30 -1.19 -9.60 2.08
CA THR A 30 -0.68 -8.43 1.34
C THR A 30 0.41 -7.66 2.11
N TYR A 31 0.32 -7.64 3.44
CA TYR A 31 1.24 -6.89 4.29
C TYR A 31 2.55 -7.65 4.59
N GLN A 32 2.69 -8.91 4.16
CA GLN A 32 3.93 -9.68 4.33
C GLN A 32 5.00 -9.27 3.32
N TYR A 33 4.62 -8.70 2.18
CA TYR A 33 5.59 -8.15 1.23
C TYR A 33 6.14 -6.81 1.75
N ILE A 34 7.26 -6.90 2.47
CA ILE A 34 7.94 -5.77 3.12
C ILE A 34 9.10 -5.27 2.26
N VAL A 35 9.15 -3.96 2.06
CA VAL A 35 10.24 -3.25 1.39
C VAL A 35 10.74 -2.16 2.32
N ASN A 36 12.03 -2.17 2.68
CA ASN A 36 12.65 -1.15 3.53
C ASN A 36 11.88 -0.86 4.85
N GLY A 37 11.40 -1.91 5.53
CA GLY A 37 10.78 -1.82 6.85
C GLY A 37 9.27 -1.56 6.92
N LYS A 38 8.58 -1.39 5.78
CA LYS A 38 7.11 -1.31 5.70
C LYS A 38 6.58 -2.19 4.57
N SER A 39 5.33 -2.63 4.66
CA SER A 39 4.72 -3.32 3.52
C SER A 39 4.64 -2.40 2.30
N ALA A 40 4.69 -2.96 1.09
CA ALA A 40 4.55 -2.19 -0.14
C ALA A 40 3.25 -1.36 -0.17
N LEU A 41 2.15 -1.90 0.39
CA LEU A 41 0.89 -1.20 0.48
C LEU A 41 0.92 -0.04 1.50
N GLU A 42 1.59 -0.21 2.64
CA GLU A 42 1.77 0.87 3.63
C GLU A 42 2.58 2.04 3.03
N TRP A 43 3.58 1.76 2.19
CA TRP A 43 4.28 2.82 1.45
C TRP A 43 3.35 3.66 0.58
N VAL A 44 2.41 3.01 -0.13
CA VAL A 44 1.42 3.72 -0.96
C VAL A 44 0.51 4.57 -0.10
N ILE A 45 0.00 4.03 1.03
CA ILE A 45 -0.87 4.77 1.95
C ILE A 45 -0.17 6.01 2.51
N GLU A 46 1.12 5.90 2.85
CA GLU A 46 1.91 6.99 3.42
C GLU A 46 2.29 8.06 2.39
N ARG A 47 2.76 7.65 1.21
CA ARG A 47 3.35 8.57 0.22
C ARG A 47 2.30 9.24 -0.66
N TYR A 48 1.19 8.57 -0.97
CA TYR A 48 0.13 9.15 -1.80
C TYR A 48 -0.86 9.96 -0.94
N LYS A 49 -0.31 11.02 -0.33
CA LYS A 49 -1.03 12.01 0.48
C LYS A 49 -0.59 13.40 0.05
N ILE A 50 -1.52 14.35 0.08
CA ILE A 50 -1.17 15.77 -0.10
C ILE A 50 -0.34 16.20 1.11
N THR A 51 0.86 16.69 0.86
CA THR A 51 1.75 17.25 1.87
C THR A 51 2.26 18.62 1.42
N LYS A 52 2.61 19.48 2.37
CA LYS A 52 3.26 20.76 2.11
C LYS A 52 4.54 20.77 2.92
N ASP A 53 5.68 20.98 2.25
CA ASP A 53 6.94 21.18 2.95
C ASP A 53 6.89 22.48 3.75
N LYS A 54 7.37 22.46 5.00
CA LYS A 54 7.23 23.61 5.91
C LYS A 54 8.17 24.76 5.56
N ASN A 55 9.33 24.46 4.99
CA ASN A 55 10.37 25.44 4.76
C ASN A 55 10.22 26.11 3.38
N SER A 56 10.04 25.29 2.34
CA SER A 56 9.89 25.74 0.96
C SER A 56 8.46 26.09 0.57
N GLU A 57 7.49 25.69 1.38
CA GLU A 57 6.05 25.79 1.08
C GLU A 57 5.57 25.02 -0.16
N ILE A 58 6.43 24.19 -0.76
CA ILE A 58 6.08 23.41 -1.94
C ILE A 58 5.04 22.35 -1.58
N VAL A 59 3.91 22.36 -2.27
CA VAL A 59 2.83 21.38 -2.12
C VAL A 59 3.13 20.17 -3.01
N ASN A 60 3.28 19.01 -2.39
CA ASN A 60 3.28 17.72 -3.08
C ASN A 60 1.85 17.19 -3.13
N ASN A 61 1.24 17.26 -4.32
CA ASN A 61 -0.09 16.70 -4.57
C ASN A 61 0.01 15.49 -5.52
N PRO A 62 -0.17 14.25 -5.03
CA PRO A 62 -0.08 13.05 -5.86
C PRO A 62 -1.18 12.97 -6.94
N ASN A 63 -2.28 13.72 -6.80
CA ASN A 63 -3.33 13.75 -7.82
C ASN A 63 -2.91 14.48 -9.10
N ASN A 64 -1.84 15.29 -9.05
CA ASN A 64 -1.32 16.00 -10.23
C ASN A 64 -0.43 15.11 -11.11
N TRP A 65 -0.14 13.88 -10.68
CA TRP A 65 0.74 12.96 -11.40
C TRP A 65 0.10 12.38 -12.67
N SER A 66 -1.21 12.23 -12.71
CA SER A 66 -1.92 11.58 -13.81
C SER A 66 -3.27 12.25 -14.06
N GLU A 67 -3.61 12.42 -15.34
CA GLU A 67 -4.94 12.86 -15.77
C GLU A 67 -6.04 11.82 -15.47
N ASP A 68 -5.67 10.54 -15.25
CA ASP A 68 -6.61 9.52 -14.79
C ASP A 68 -6.86 9.69 -13.28
N SER A 69 -8.02 10.26 -12.94
CA SER A 69 -8.48 10.39 -11.55
C SER A 69 -8.52 9.06 -10.77
N ARG A 70 -8.58 7.91 -11.47
CA ARG A 70 -8.56 6.58 -10.87
C ARG A 70 -7.16 5.98 -10.75
N TYR A 71 -6.11 6.69 -11.15
CA TYR A 71 -4.74 6.18 -11.13
C TYR A 71 -4.34 5.62 -9.76
N ILE A 72 -4.49 6.40 -8.69
CA ILE A 72 -4.03 6.01 -7.36
C ILE A 72 -4.86 4.86 -6.79
N VAL A 73 -6.19 4.86 -6.97
CA VAL A 73 -7.02 3.72 -6.53
C VAL A 73 -6.68 2.45 -7.31
N ASN A 74 -6.41 2.55 -8.61
CA ASN A 74 -6.00 1.41 -9.41
C ASN A 74 -4.59 0.94 -9.06
N LEU A 75 -3.69 1.86 -8.68
CA LEU A 75 -2.35 1.53 -8.16
C LEU A 75 -2.47 0.71 -6.88
N VAL A 76 -3.32 1.11 -5.92
CA VAL A 76 -3.55 0.33 -4.70
C VAL A 76 -3.96 -1.11 -5.02
N LYS A 77 -4.92 -1.31 -5.95
CA LYS A 77 -5.34 -2.65 -6.38
C LYS A 77 -4.20 -3.46 -7.00
N ARG A 78 -3.38 -2.84 -7.84
CA ARG A 78 -2.22 -3.49 -8.47
C ARG A 78 -1.18 -3.87 -7.42
N ILE A 79 -0.92 -3.01 -6.44
CA ILE A 79 0.04 -3.28 -5.37
C ILE A 79 -0.43 -4.42 -4.47
N VAL A 80 -1.74 -4.51 -4.16
CA VAL A 80 -2.30 -5.68 -3.47
C VAL A 80 -1.97 -6.97 -4.22
N ARG A 81 -2.21 -6.99 -5.54
CA ARG A 81 -1.89 -8.17 -6.37
C ARG A 81 -0.38 -8.46 -6.40
N VAL A 82 0.45 -7.44 -6.63
CA VAL A 82 1.92 -7.60 -6.66
C VAL A 82 2.42 -8.19 -5.34
N SER A 83 1.93 -7.69 -4.20
CA SER A 83 2.30 -8.23 -2.89
C SER A 83 1.98 -9.72 -2.76
N LEU A 84 0.74 -10.12 -3.09
CA LEU A 84 0.31 -11.52 -2.97
C LEU A 84 1.10 -12.44 -3.90
N GLU A 85 1.29 -12.06 -5.16
CA GLU A 85 2.07 -12.86 -6.11
C GLU A 85 3.55 -12.93 -5.70
N THR A 86 4.09 -11.86 -5.12
CA THR A 86 5.48 -11.86 -4.63
C THR A 86 5.64 -12.82 -3.46
N VAL A 87 4.75 -12.76 -2.47
CA VAL A 87 4.76 -13.69 -1.34
C VAL A 87 4.65 -15.13 -1.83
N LYS A 88 3.75 -15.39 -2.78
CA LYS A 88 3.62 -16.71 -3.41
C LYS A 88 4.91 -17.17 -4.10
N ILE A 89 5.57 -16.30 -4.87
CA ILE A 89 6.84 -16.65 -5.54
C ILE A 89 7.92 -16.99 -4.51
N VAL A 90 8.07 -16.14 -3.49
CA VAL A 90 9.07 -16.32 -2.42
C VAL A 90 8.84 -17.64 -1.67
N ASN A 91 7.60 -17.95 -1.34
CA ASN A 91 7.24 -19.20 -0.65
C ASN A 91 7.48 -20.45 -1.50
N ASN A 92 7.56 -20.31 -2.83
CA ASN A 92 7.86 -21.41 -3.76
C ASN A 92 9.35 -21.49 -4.15
N LEU A 93 10.23 -20.64 -3.59
CA LEU A 93 11.66 -20.76 -3.84
C LEU A 93 12.21 -22.07 -3.23
N PRO A 94 13.17 -22.72 -3.91
CA PRO A 94 13.80 -23.91 -3.35
C PRO A 94 14.58 -23.57 -2.09
N ALA A 95 14.81 -24.59 -1.25
CA ALA A 95 15.68 -24.45 -0.09
C ALA A 95 17.08 -23.96 -0.51
N LEU A 96 17.67 -23.10 0.32
CA LEU A 96 19.02 -22.57 0.09
C LEU A 96 20.04 -23.70 0.22
N ASN A 97 20.61 -24.12 -0.90
CA ASN A 97 21.63 -25.18 -0.98
C ASN A 97 23.01 -24.56 -1.19
N GLU A 98 23.52 -23.87 -0.17
CA GLU A 98 24.89 -23.38 -0.15
C GLU A 98 25.84 -24.52 0.27
N ARG A 99 26.91 -24.74 -0.51
CA ARG A 99 28.00 -25.61 -0.07
C ARG A 99 28.70 -24.90 1.09
N LYS A 100 28.81 -25.58 2.23
CA LYS A 100 29.63 -25.14 3.36
C LYS A 100 31.11 -25.05 2.98
#